data_AF-A0A661XJA0-F1
#
_entry.id   AF-A0A661XJA0-F1
#
_cell.length_a   1.000
_cell.length_b   1.000
_cell.length_c   1.000
_cell.angle_alpha   90.00
_cell.angle_beta   90.00
_cell.angle_gamma   90.00
#
_symmetry.space_group_name_H-M   'P 1'
#
loop_
_entity.id
_entity.type
_entity.pdbx_description
1 polymer ?
#
loop_
_entity_poly.entity_id
_entity_poly.type
_entity_poly.pdbx_seq_one_letter_code
_entity_poly.pdbx_strand_id
1 'polypeptide(L)'
;MNDAEEWRQLLSEQDDYFDIRFSQLHNEKAVKQNVISALTKALDEAGSDDVVFFYYSGHGAQETSHDVFSEIDSDGAFEALVCYDGITHDGELFHFNLISDKELHYVLSTHGKPGTHIVLVLDSCHSGNITRNAIDFESGGIRKRQFKPPEGVPTSKLSMKAPQREWSNFIFGDAFTAAEIEEKGWFNLIPQMRHVAMSACLNDESAFEVEGHGVFTTNLIKVLRRTQCEISYRNLQARVRQFVRNQLNQTPEIYSTREHAEDLLLNFLSKEGVPRPYRANCSYSEEDKWTIDLGSMHG
;
A
#
# COMPACT_ATOMS: atom_id res chain seq x y z
N MET A 1 8.10 11.33 9.80
CA MET A 1 9.13 12.02 8.97
C MET A 1 10.32 11.11 8.70
N ASN A 2 10.77 10.32 9.67
CA ASN A 2 11.98 9.51 9.57
C ASN A 2 11.92 8.44 8.46
N ASP A 3 10.80 7.74 8.31
CA ASP A 3 10.72 6.61 7.35
C ASP A 3 10.93 6.99 5.87
N ALA A 4 10.38 8.12 5.44
CA ALA A 4 10.50 8.58 4.04
C ALA A 4 11.96 8.95 3.71
N GLU A 5 12.71 9.41 4.71
CA GLU A 5 14.14 9.68 4.56
C GLU A 5 14.96 8.40 4.55
N GLU A 6 14.59 7.38 5.35
CA GLU A 6 15.22 6.07 5.29
C GLU A 6 15.04 5.41 3.91
N TRP A 7 13.86 5.56 3.29
CA TRP A 7 13.65 5.14 1.91
C TRP A 7 14.49 5.92 0.92
N ARG A 8 14.54 7.26 1.03
CA ARG A 8 15.41 8.09 0.19
C ARG A 8 16.87 7.62 0.28
N GLN A 9 17.35 7.36 1.49
CA GLN A 9 18.70 6.86 1.72
C GLN A 9 18.91 5.49 1.04
N LEU A 10 18.06 4.50 1.32
CA LEU A 10 18.15 3.16 0.72
C LEU A 10 18.12 3.20 -0.81
N LEU A 11 17.23 4.02 -1.39
CA LEU A 11 17.12 4.17 -2.84
C LEU A 11 18.36 4.86 -3.42
N SER A 12 18.88 5.90 -2.75
CA SER A 12 20.11 6.57 -3.19
C SER A 12 21.33 5.65 -3.19
N GLU A 13 21.35 4.63 -2.33
CA GLU A 13 22.37 3.56 -2.34
C GLU A 13 22.28 2.65 -3.60
N GLN A 14 21.33 2.88 -4.51
CA GLN A 14 21.15 2.15 -5.78
C GLN A 14 21.48 2.99 -7.03
N ASP A 15 22.15 4.14 -6.86
CA ASP A 15 22.53 5.05 -7.96
C ASP A 15 23.47 4.42 -9.00
N ASP A 16 24.22 3.39 -8.64
CA ASP A 16 25.00 2.57 -9.58
C ASP A 16 24.13 1.76 -10.56
N TYR A 17 22.85 1.54 -10.24
CA TYR A 17 21.92 0.74 -11.06
C TYR A 17 20.78 1.57 -11.67
N PHE A 18 20.34 2.64 -11.01
CA PHE A 18 19.22 3.47 -11.46
C PHE A 18 19.63 4.94 -11.64
N ASP A 19 19.10 5.60 -12.67
CA ASP A 19 19.04 7.07 -12.72
C ASP A 19 17.85 7.55 -11.88
N ILE A 20 18.10 8.01 -10.66
CA ILE A 20 17.05 8.22 -9.66
C ILE A 20 16.55 9.66 -9.66
N ARG A 21 15.23 9.83 -9.80
CA ARG A 21 14.54 11.11 -9.63
C ARG A 21 13.63 11.08 -8.42
N PHE A 22 13.89 11.94 -7.44
CA PHE A 22 13.08 12.03 -6.22
C PHE A 22 12.04 13.15 -6.30
N SER A 23 10.80 12.82 -5.91
CA SER A 23 9.77 13.78 -5.51
C SER A 23 9.34 13.44 -4.08
N GLN A 24 9.59 14.36 -3.14
CA GLN A 24 9.28 14.15 -1.72
C GLN A 24 8.31 15.21 -1.22
N LEU A 25 7.22 14.75 -0.62
CA LEU A 25 6.21 15.59 0.01
C LEU A 25 6.12 15.21 1.48
N HIS A 26 6.29 16.20 2.36
CA HIS A 26 6.21 16.02 3.80
C HIS A 26 5.20 17.02 4.38
N ASN A 27 4.45 16.57 5.39
CA ASN A 27 3.56 17.41 6.18
C ASN A 27 2.70 18.34 5.31
N GLU A 28 2.78 19.67 5.49
CA GLU A 28 1.98 20.66 4.79
C GLU A 28 2.12 20.64 3.25
N LYS A 29 3.17 19.98 2.72
CA LYS A 29 3.33 19.77 1.28
C LYS A 29 2.65 18.51 0.78
N ALA A 30 2.42 17.53 1.66
CA ALA A 30 1.75 16.27 1.38
C ALA A 30 0.22 16.41 1.46
N VAL A 31 -0.32 17.40 0.74
CA VAL A 31 -1.76 17.54 0.50
C VAL A 31 -2.20 16.67 -0.68
N LYS A 32 -3.46 16.23 -0.70
CA LYS A 32 -3.98 15.28 -1.69
C LYS A 32 -3.64 15.68 -3.13
N GLN A 33 -3.87 16.95 -3.47
CA GLN A 33 -3.59 17.45 -4.82
C GLN A 33 -2.12 17.28 -5.23
N ASN A 34 -1.18 17.57 -4.33
CA ASN A 34 0.25 17.45 -4.61
C ASN A 34 0.67 15.99 -4.74
N VAL A 35 0.14 15.11 -3.87
CA VAL A 35 0.42 13.67 -3.91
C VAL A 35 -0.06 13.05 -5.23
N ILE A 36 -1.30 13.33 -5.63
CA ILE A 36 -1.86 12.84 -6.90
C ILE A 36 -1.06 13.41 -8.07
N SER A 37 -0.78 14.72 -8.07
CA SER A 37 -0.03 15.35 -9.17
C SER A 37 1.39 14.80 -9.31
N ALA A 38 2.08 14.52 -8.20
CA ALA A 38 3.42 13.94 -8.21
C ALA A 38 3.41 12.50 -8.73
N LEU A 39 2.43 11.69 -8.32
CA LEU A 39 2.28 10.31 -8.81
C LEU A 39 1.92 10.29 -10.30
N THR A 40 0.93 11.08 -10.72
CA THR A 40 0.55 11.25 -12.12
C THR A 40 1.75 11.64 -12.97
N LYS A 41 2.52 12.66 -12.55
CA LYS A 41 3.71 13.09 -13.29
C LYS A 41 4.74 11.97 -13.43
N ALA A 42 4.99 11.21 -12.36
CA ALA A 42 5.95 10.10 -12.41
C ALA A 42 5.51 9.00 -13.40
N LEU A 43 4.22 8.66 -13.40
CA LEU A 43 3.64 7.69 -14.34
C LEU A 43 3.68 8.20 -15.79
N ASP A 44 3.34 9.47 -16.01
CA ASP A 44 3.35 10.11 -17.33
C ASP A 44 4.76 10.26 -17.91
N GLU A 45 5.79 10.41 -17.08
CA GLU A 45 7.19 10.51 -17.52
C GLU A 45 7.86 9.15 -17.71
N ALA A 46 7.41 8.11 -17.01
CA ALA A 46 8.02 6.78 -17.05
C ALA A 46 7.89 6.11 -18.43
N GLY A 47 8.96 5.42 -18.85
CA GLY A 47 9.01 4.51 -19.99
C GLY A 47 8.80 3.05 -19.59
N SER A 48 8.93 2.14 -20.55
CA SER A 48 8.73 0.70 -20.37
C SER A 48 9.83 0.01 -19.55
N ASP A 49 11.00 0.64 -19.44
CA ASP A 49 12.14 0.10 -18.68
C ASP A 49 12.31 0.81 -17.33
N ASP A 50 11.42 1.75 -17.01
CA ASP A 50 11.49 2.53 -15.78
C ASP A 50 10.69 1.88 -14.64
N VAL A 51 11.08 2.24 -13.43
CA VAL A 51 10.38 1.87 -12.20
C VAL A 51 9.72 3.11 -11.60
N VAL A 52 8.40 3.07 -11.41
CA VAL A 52 7.68 4.08 -10.64
C VAL A 52 7.49 3.57 -9.23
N PHE A 53 8.24 4.15 -8.30
CA PHE A 53 8.20 3.81 -6.88
C PHE A 53 7.40 4.86 -6.09
N PHE A 54 6.28 4.44 -5.50
CA PHE A 54 5.45 5.27 -4.64
C PHE A 54 5.49 4.76 -3.21
N TYR A 55 5.95 5.60 -2.28
CA TYR A 55 5.95 5.32 -0.85
C TYR A 55 5.05 6.29 -0.10
N TYR A 56 4.18 5.74 0.75
CA TYR A 56 3.35 6.50 1.67
C TYR A 56 3.54 6.01 3.11
N SER A 57 3.63 6.96 4.03
CA SER A 57 3.81 6.72 5.46
C SER A 57 3.00 7.76 6.22
N GLY A 58 1.91 7.32 6.84
CA GLY A 58 1.01 8.22 7.54
C GLY A 58 -0.23 7.51 8.06
N HIS A 59 -1.25 8.29 8.40
CA HIS A 59 -2.53 7.73 8.79
C HIS A 59 -3.24 7.13 7.57
N GLY A 60 -3.92 6.02 7.79
CA GLY A 60 -5.01 5.61 6.92
C GLY A 60 -6.35 5.69 7.65
N ALA A 61 -7.42 5.61 6.87
CA ALA A 61 -8.79 5.71 7.29
C ALA A 61 -9.67 4.87 6.36
N GLN A 62 -10.90 4.59 6.79
CA GLN A 62 -11.94 4.07 5.92
C GLN A 62 -12.93 5.18 5.59
N GLU A 63 -13.49 5.13 4.40
CA GLU A 63 -14.60 5.98 3.96
C GLU A 63 -15.78 5.10 3.58
N THR A 64 -17.01 5.48 3.91
CA THR A 64 -18.20 4.76 3.45
C THR A 64 -18.23 4.79 1.92
N SER A 65 -18.26 3.61 1.30
CA SER A 65 -18.30 3.51 -0.17
C SER A 65 -19.68 3.86 -0.71
N HIS A 66 -19.73 4.29 -1.97
CA HIS A 66 -20.99 4.44 -2.69
C HIS A 66 -21.55 3.06 -3.06
N ASP A 67 -22.87 2.89 -3.01
CA ASP A 67 -23.56 1.62 -3.28
C ASP A 67 -23.18 0.95 -4.62
N VAL A 68 -22.79 1.72 -5.65
CA VAL A 68 -22.35 1.19 -6.95
C VAL A 68 -21.08 0.33 -6.85
N PHE A 69 -20.39 0.36 -5.72
CA PHE A 69 -19.20 -0.46 -5.44
C PHE A 69 -19.49 -1.67 -4.56
N SER A 70 -20.76 -1.95 -4.21
CA SER A 70 -21.12 -3.03 -3.27
C SER A 70 -20.63 -4.44 -3.68
N GLU A 71 -20.42 -4.66 -4.99
CA GLU A 71 -19.91 -5.94 -5.50
C GLU A 71 -18.40 -6.13 -5.27
N ILE A 72 -17.64 -5.04 -5.12
CA ILE A 72 -16.18 -5.10 -4.94
C ILE A 72 -15.75 -4.72 -3.53
N ASP A 73 -16.49 -3.84 -2.85
CA ASP A 73 -16.26 -3.43 -1.47
C ASP A 73 -17.32 -4.05 -0.55
N SER A 74 -17.16 -5.35 -0.30
CA SER A 74 -18.15 -6.15 0.45
C SER A 74 -18.41 -5.69 1.89
N ASP A 75 -17.50 -4.91 2.48
CA ASP A 75 -17.66 -4.33 3.81
C ASP A 75 -18.27 -2.91 3.77
N GLY A 76 -18.57 -2.38 2.58
CA GLY A 76 -19.11 -1.05 2.35
C GLY A 76 -18.14 0.07 2.71
N ALA A 77 -16.82 -0.15 2.56
CA ALA A 77 -15.82 0.90 2.72
C ALA A 77 -14.82 0.96 1.57
N PHE A 78 -14.37 2.18 1.29
CA PHE A 78 -13.08 2.40 0.68
C PHE A 78 -11.98 2.48 1.72
N GLU A 79 -10.84 1.91 1.39
CA GLU A 79 -9.61 2.13 2.10
C GLU A 79 -8.96 3.43 1.64
N ALA A 80 -8.45 4.25 2.55
CA ALA A 80 -7.97 5.58 2.17
C ALA A 80 -6.71 6.04 2.89
N LEU A 81 -5.89 6.80 2.18
CA LEU A 81 -4.73 7.51 2.70
C LEU A 81 -5.15 8.91 3.18
N VAL A 82 -4.69 9.30 4.37
CA VAL A 82 -4.97 10.61 4.97
C VAL A 82 -3.81 11.56 4.72
N CYS A 83 -3.93 12.37 3.66
CA CYS A 83 -3.01 13.48 3.39
C CYS A 83 -3.13 14.59 4.46
N TYR A 84 -2.24 15.58 4.42
CA TYR A 84 -2.22 16.67 5.41
C TYR A 84 -3.52 17.48 5.44
N ASP A 85 -4.14 17.70 4.29
CA ASP A 85 -5.46 18.32 4.11
C ASP A 85 -6.61 17.30 4.13
N GLY A 86 -6.31 16.03 4.43
CA GLY A 86 -7.26 14.93 4.31
C GLY A 86 -8.43 15.05 5.28
N ILE A 87 -8.24 15.71 6.41
CA ILE A 87 -9.31 15.98 7.38
C ILE A 87 -9.13 17.41 7.90
N THR A 88 -10.12 18.26 7.60
CA THR A 88 -10.16 19.65 8.07
C THR A 88 -11.48 19.89 8.80
N HIS A 89 -11.55 20.95 9.59
CA HIS A 89 -12.79 21.30 10.28
C HIS A 89 -13.04 22.81 10.26
N ASP A 90 -14.31 23.19 10.19
CA ASP A 90 -14.80 24.56 10.38
C ASP A 90 -15.85 24.53 11.50
N GLY A 91 -15.48 24.98 12.69
CA GLY A 91 -16.26 24.78 13.90
C GLY A 91 -16.43 23.28 14.20
N GLU A 92 -17.68 22.81 14.25
CA GLU A 92 -18.06 21.41 14.48
C GLU A 92 -18.17 20.59 13.17
N LEU A 93 -18.07 21.22 12.00
CA LEU A 93 -18.19 20.55 10.71
C LEU A 93 -16.84 19.97 10.28
N PHE A 94 -16.82 18.68 9.97
CA PHE A 94 -15.64 17.98 9.45
C PHE A 94 -15.74 17.81 7.94
N HIS A 95 -14.63 18.07 7.25
CA HIS A 95 -14.46 17.85 5.82
C HIS A 95 -13.39 16.78 5.58
N PHE A 96 -13.68 15.84 4.69
CA PHE A 96 -12.79 14.72 4.38
C PHE A 96 -12.34 14.83 2.92
N ASN A 97 -11.03 14.91 2.72
CA ASN A 97 -10.36 14.97 1.41
C ASN A 97 -9.35 13.83 1.27
N LEU A 98 -9.82 12.60 1.47
CA LEU A 98 -8.97 11.41 1.50
C LEU A 98 -8.59 10.98 0.07
N ILE A 99 -7.47 10.25 -0.06
CA ILE A 99 -7.16 9.50 -1.29
C ILE A 99 -7.68 8.08 -1.09
N SER A 100 -8.77 7.71 -1.74
CA SER A 100 -9.26 6.32 -1.67
C SER A 100 -8.43 5.37 -2.55
N ASP A 101 -8.53 4.08 -2.27
CA ASP A 101 -8.00 3.01 -3.10
C ASP A 101 -8.55 3.06 -4.53
N LYS A 102 -9.82 3.47 -4.72
CA LYS A 102 -10.43 3.71 -6.03
C LYS A 102 -9.78 4.89 -6.76
N GLU A 103 -9.42 5.96 -6.05
CA GLU A 103 -8.70 7.09 -6.64
C GLU A 103 -7.27 6.70 -7.03
N LEU A 104 -6.55 5.93 -6.19
CA LEU A 104 -5.24 5.38 -6.56
C LEU A 104 -5.35 4.46 -7.78
N HIS A 105 -6.31 3.54 -7.78
CA HIS A 105 -6.57 2.65 -8.92
C HIS A 105 -6.81 3.42 -10.21
N TYR A 106 -7.65 4.46 -10.16
CA TYR A 106 -7.92 5.33 -11.30
C TYR A 106 -6.66 6.01 -11.83
N VAL A 107 -5.82 6.58 -10.96
CA VAL A 107 -4.55 7.22 -11.36
C VAL A 107 -3.62 6.22 -12.04
N LEU A 108 -3.45 5.04 -11.44
CA LEU A 108 -2.59 4.00 -12.00
C LEU A 108 -3.11 3.50 -13.34
N SER A 109 -4.41 3.29 -13.48
CA SER A 109 -5.06 2.84 -14.72
C SER A 109 -4.94 3.88 -15.84
N THR A 110 -5.10 5.16 -15.51
CA THR A 110 -5.14 6.24 -16.49
C THR A 110 -3.75 6.65 -16.99
N HIS A 111 -2.77 6.67 -16.08
CA HIS A 111 -1.43 7.21 -16.37
C HIS A 111 -0.34 6.14 -16.45
N GLY A 112 -0.58 4.95 -15.90
CA GLY A 112 0.35 3.84 -16.00
C GLY A 112 0.53 3.40 -17.45
N LYS A 113 1.79 3.15 -17.84
CA LYS A 113 2.12 2.70 -19.20
C LYS A 113 2.49 1.22 -19.20
N PRO A 114 2.11 0.47 -20.24
CA PRO A 114 2.55 -0.91 -20.40
C PRO A 114 4.08 -1.02 -20.36
N GLY A 115 4.58 -2.01 -19.61
CA GLY A 115 6.02 -2.25 -19.42
C GLY A 115 6.59 -1.61 -18.16
N THR A 116 6.10 -0.44 -17.75
CA THR A 116 6.56 0.24 -16.53
C THR A 116 6.36 -0.63 -15.30
N HIS A 117 7.41 -0.75 -14.48
CA HIS A 117 7.31 -1.48 -13.21
C HIS A 117 6.82 -0.54 -12.11
N ILE A 118 5.56 -0.70 -11.70
CA ILE A 118 4.96 0.14 -10.66
C ILE A 118 5.05 -0.59 -9.32
N VAL A 119 5.63 0.08 -8.33
CA VAL A 119 5.81 -0.44 -6.97
C VAL A 119 5.22 0.53 -5.96
N LEU A 120 4.20 0.07 -5.22
CA LEU A 120 3.56 0.83 -4.15
C LEU A 120 4.01 0.27 -2.81
N VAL A 121 4.37 1.14 -1.87
CA VAL A 121 4.70 0.76 -0.48
C VAL A 121 3.90 1.65 0.47
N LEU A 122 2.96 1.05 1.19
CA LEU A 122 1.98 1.74 2.02
C LEU A 122 2.19 1.35 3.49
N ASP A 123 2.79 2.25 4.27
CA ASP A 123 2.92 2.13 5.72
C ASP A 123 1.82 2.92 6.46
N SER A 124 0.60 2.39 6.37
CA SER A 124 -0.62 2.97 6.95
C SER A 124 -1.60 1.90 7.41
N CYS A 125 -2.49 2.23 8.35
CA CYS A 125 -3.59 1.35 8.73
C CYS A 125 -4.76 1.48 7.74
N HIS A 126 -5.33 0.36 7.34
CA HIS A 126 -6.57 0.30 6.58
C HIS A 126 -7.80 0.22 7.52
N SER A 127 -7.70 -0.49 8.65
CA SER A 127 -8.87 -0.75 9.50
C SER A 127 -9.45 0.47 10.25
N GLY A 128 -10.79 0.61 10.24
CA GLY A 128 -11.59 1.58 11.00
C GLY A 128 -12.05 1.11 12.39
N ASN A 129 -11.51 0.02 12.95
CA ASN A 129 -11.99 -0.54 14.23
C ASN A 129 -11.11 -0.12 15.43
N ILE A 130 -11.56 0.87 16.21
CA ILE A 130 -10.96 1.25 17.51
C ILE A 130 -11.01 0.12 18.56
N THR A 131 -11.97 -0.80 18.46
CA THR A 131 -12.24 -1.80 19.51
C THR A 131 -11.26 -2.97 19.55
N ARG A 132 -10.35 -3.10 18.57
CA ARG A 132 -9.34 -4.17 18.56
C ARG A 132 -8.19 -3.77 19.48
N ASN A 133 -8.29 -4.23 20.72
CA ASN A 133 -7.38 -4.07 21.85
C ASN A 133 -7.07 -2.60 22.20
N ALA A 134 -7.91 -2.05 23.07
CA ALA A 134 -7.59 -0.91 23.94
C ALA A 134 -6.48 -1.29 24.94
N ILE A 135 -5.32 -1.69 24.43
CA ILE A 135 -4.07 -1.59 25.17
C ILE A 135 -3.38 -0.37 24.57
N ASP A 136 -3.70 0.80 25.14
CA ASP A 136 -2.97 2.03 24.87
C ASP A 136 -1.54 1.86 25.40
N PHE A 137 -0.65 1.40 24.53
CA PHE A 137 0.80 1.39 24.76
C PHE A 137 1.41 2.81 24.62
N GLU A 138 0.63 3.87 24.88
CA GLU A 138 1.13 5.24 24.90
C GLU A 138 2.23 5.43 25.95
N SER A 139 2.29 4.55 26.95
CA SER A 139 3.35 4.49 27.96
C SER A 139 4.69 3.89 27.47
N GLY A 140 4.77 3.40 26.22
CA GLY A 140 5.94 2.66 25.71
C GLY A 140 6.46 3.12 24.34
N GLY A 141 6.02 4.27 23.83
CA GLY A 141 6.46 4.79 22.53
C GLY A 141 5.89 4.06 21.30
N ILE A 142 4.89 3.19 21.49
CA ILE A 142 4.21 2.45 20.41
C ILE A 142 2.89 3.16 20.08
N ARG A 143 2.66 3.49 18.81
CA ARG A 143 1.42 4.15 18.34
C ARG A 143 0.85 3.45 17.11
N LYS A 144 -0.47 3.51 16.91
CA LYS A 144 -1.14 3.03 15.70
C LYS A 144 -1.10 4.11 14.62
N ARG A 145 -0.86 3.74 13.35
CA ARG A 145 -0.92 4.62 12.17
C ARG A 145 -2.34 4.76 11.63
N GLN A 146 -3.27 4.98 12.55
CA GLN A 146 -4.70 5.09 12.28
C GLN A 146 -5.14 6.49 12.65
N PHE A 147 -6.01 7.10 11.85
CA PHE A 147 -6.64 8.34 12.27
C PHE A 147 -7.64 8.07 13.42
N LYS A 148 -7.55 8.87 14.49
CA LYS A 148 -8.57 8.93 15.54
C LYS A 148 -9.39 10.22 15.35
N PRO A 149 -10.70 10.16 15.07
CA PRO A 149 -11.54 11.33 14.95
C PRO A 149 -11.59 12.09 16.28
N PRO A 150 -11.62 13.44 16.25
CA PRO A 150 -11.81 14.24 17.45
C PRO A 150 -13.13 13.91 18.16
N GLU A 151 -13.17 14.20 19.47
CA GLU A 151 -14.41 14.10 20.25
C GLU A 151 -15.51 14.97 19.62
N GLY A 152 -16.69 14.40 19.41
CA GLY A 152 -17.85 15.09 18.83
C GLY A 152 -18.13 14.80 17.35
N VAL A 153 -17.22 14.14 16.63
CA VAL A 153 -17.53 13.61 15.29
C VAL A 153 -18.61 12.53 15.42
N PRO A 154 -19.74 12.61 14.69
CA PRO A 154 -20.73 11.53 14.63
C PRO A 154 -20.17 10.31 13.88
N THR A 155 -19.23 9.59 14.46
CA THR A 155 -18.96 8.23 14.03
C THR A 155 -20.10 7.36 14.54
N SER A 156 -20.68 6.52 13.68
CA SER A 156 -21.52 5.46 14.20
C SER A 156 -20.69 4.71 15.25
N LYS A 157 -21.21 4.50 16.47
CA LYS A 157 -20.44 3.87 17.56
C LYS A 157 -19.94 2.45 17.19
N LEU A 158 -20.35 1.92 16.03
CA LEU A 158 -19.95 0.64 15.47
C LEU A 158 -18.95 0.72 14.30
N SER A 159 -18.79 1.86 13.61
CA SER A 159 -17.84 2.02 12.49
C SER A 159 -17.25 3.43 12.43
N MET A 160 -15.93 3.56 12.48
CA MET A 160 -15.23 4.85 12.31
C MET A 160 -14.92 5.16 10.84
N LYS A 161 -15.91 4.98 9.97
CA LYS A 161 -15.77 5.33 8.56
C LYS A 161 -16.06 6.83 8.40
N ALA A 162 -15.23 7.53 7.62
CA ALA A 162 -15.58 8.84 7.10
C ALA A 162 -16.91 8.74 6.32
N PRO A 163 -17.76 9.78 6.34
CA PRO A 163 -19.00 9.76 5.58
C PRO A 163 -18.72 9.61 4.09
N GLN A 164 -19.67 9.03 3.36
CA GLN A 164 -19.59 8.94 1.90
C GLN A 164 -19.50 10.36 1.32
N ARG A 165 -18.46 10.65 0.54
CA ARG A 165 -18.34 11.93 -0.17
C ARG A 165 -19.31 12.03 -1.36
N GLU A 166 -19.58 13.26 -1.77
CA GLU A 166 -20.26 13.56 -3.04
C GLU A 166 -19.45 13.02 -4.23
N TRP A 167 -20.14 12.52 -5.26
CA TRP A 167 -19.50 11.88 -6.43
C TRP A 167 -18.50 12.81 -7.13
N SER A 168 -18.85 14.09 -7.26
CA SER A 168 -18.00 15.12 -7.87
C SER A 168 -16.68 15.37 -7.12
N ASN A 169 -16.55 14.87 -5.89
CA ASN A 169 -15.33 15.02 -5.09
C ASN A 169 -14.34 13.86 -5.29
N PHE A 170 -14.69 12.84 -6.07
CA PHE A 170 -13.71 11.89 -6.58
C PHE A 170 -12.92 12.52 -7.73
N ILE A 171 -11.62 12.27 -7.80
CA ILE A 171 -10.79 12.73 -8.93
C ILE A 171 -11.24 12.16 -10.29
N PHE A 172 -12.00 11.07 -10.28
CA PHE A 172 -12.60 10.47 -11.47
C PHE A 172 -14.07 10.88 -11.69
N GLY A 173 -14.64 11.72 -10.83
CA GLY A 173 -16.06 12.07 -10.84
C GLY A 173 -16.50 12.83 -12.09
N ASP A 174 -15.58 13.55 -12.75
CA ASP A 174 -15.82 14.21 -14.04
C ASP A 174 -15.66 13.27 -15.24
N ALA A 175 -14.89 12.18 -15.07
CA ALA A 175 -14.59 11.22 -16.15
C ALA A 175 -15.65 10.12 -16.27
N PHE A 176 -16.27 9.74 -15.15
CA PHE A 176 -17.27 8.69 -15.07
C PHE A 176 -18.41 9.10 -14.15
N THR A 177 -19.62 8.69 -14.51
CA THR A 177 -20.79 8.81 -13.64
C THR A 177 -21.01 7.56 -12.80
N ALA A 178 -21.70 7.68 -11.66
CA ALA A 178 -22.07 6.53 -10.83
C ALA A 178 -22.89 5.49 -11.61
N ALA A 179 -23.81 5.95 -12.46
CA ALA A 179 -24.64 5.08 -13.30
C ALA A 179 -23.81 4.27 -14.31
N GLU A 180 -22.75 4.84 -14.88
CA GLU A 180 -21.85 4.09 -15.77
C GLU A 180 -21.07 3.00 -15.02
N ILE A 181 -20.59 3.30 -13.80
CA ILE A 181 -19.94 2.29 -12.95
C ILE A 181 -20.90 1.16 -12.60
N GLU A 182 -22.15 1.48 -12.26
CA GLU A 182 -23.19 0.50 -11.95
C GLU A 182 -23.53 -0.39 -13.16
N GLU A 183 -23.68 0.20 -14.35
CA GLU A 183 -24.05 -0.53 -15.57
C GLU A 183 -22.92 -1.43 -16.09
N LYS A 184 -21.70 -0.90 -16.13
CA LYS A 184 -20.57 -1.55 -16.84
C LYS A 184 -19.60 -2.24 -15.91
N GLY A 185 -19.58 -1.89 -14.62
CA GLY A 185 -18.64 -2.39 -13.62
C GLY A 185 -17.30 -1.65 -13.63
N TRP A 186 -16.77 -1.42 -12.42
CA TRP A 186 -15.53 -0.65 -12.18
C TRP A 186 -14.33 -1.15 -13.01
N PHE A 187 -14.00 -2.44 -12.92
CA PHE A 187 -12.81 -3.00 -13.57
C PHE A 187 -12.94 -3.10 -15.10
N ASN A 188 -14.15 -3.04 -15.66
CA ASN A 188 -14.36 -3.00 -17.11
C ASN A 188 -14.15 -1.59 -17.67
N LEU A 189 -14.54 -0.57 -16.92
CA LEU A 189 -14.35 0.84 -17.30
C LEU A 189 -12.92 1.32 -17.02
N ILE A 190 -12.35 0.86 -15.91
CA ILE A 190 -11.05 1.29 -15.41
C ILE A 190 -10.21 0.03 -15.15
N PRO A 191 -9.54 -0.50 -16.19
CA PRO A 191 -8.75 -1.73 -16.07
C PRO A 191 -7.62 -1.62 -15.04
N GLN A 192 -7.31 -2.72 -14.38
CA GLN A 192 -6.23 -2.77 -13.40
C GLN A 192 -4.86 -2.60 -14.08
N MET A 193 -4.11 -1.56 -13.73
CA MET A 193 -2.73 -1.42 -14.18
C MET A 193 -1.82 -2.42 -13.44
N ARG A 194 -0.95 -3.13 -14.17
CA ARG A 194 0.06 -4.05 -13.60
C ARG A 194 0.95 -3.33 -12.58
N HIS A 195 1.01 -3.86 -11.36
CA HIS A 195 1.85 -3.30 -10.29
C HIS A 195 2.13 -4.36 -9.19
N VAL A 196 3.12 -4.06 -8.37
CA VAL A 196 3.37 -4.72 -7.08
C VAL A 196 3.06 -3.74 -5.96
N ALA A 197 2.30 -4.16 -4.96
CA ALA A 197 1.98 -3.36 -3.79
C ALA A 197 2.47 -4.06 -2.52
N MET A 198 2.95 -3.28 -1.56
CA MET A 198 3.34 -3.73 -0.24
C MET A 198 2.60 -2.95 0.82
N SER A 199 1.86 -3.65 1.66
CA SER A 199 1.05 -3.06 2.72
C SER A 199 1.59 -3.48 4.08
N ALA A 200 1.55 -2.54 5.03
CA ALA A 200 2.06 -2.77 6.38
C ALA A 200 1.30 -3.87 7.15
N CYS A 201 0.01 -4.04 6.91
CA CYS A 201 -0.84 -4.97 7.65
C CYS A 201 -2.00 -5.48 6.78
N LEU A 202 -2.70 -6.52 7.25
CA LEU A 202 -3.97 -6.95 6.65
C LEU A 202 -5.07 -5.90 6.87
N ASN A 203 -6.15 -5.99 6.08
CA ASN A 203 -7.29 -5.07 6.14
C ASN A 203 -7.97 -5.04 7.52
N ASP A 204 -7.85 -6.10 8.32
CA ASP A 204 -8.46 -6.22 9.64
C ASP A 204 -7.46 -6.04 10.80
N GLU A 205 -6.24 -5.61 10.49
CA GLU A 205 -5.14 -5.32 11.40
C GLU A 205 -4.78 -3.82 11.42
N SER A 206 -3.84 -3.44 12.29
CA SER A 206 -3.31 -2.08 12.35
C SER A 206 -1.82 -2.07 12.03
N ALA A 207 -1.37 -1.05 11.31
CA ALA A 207 0.02 -0.67 11.19
C ALA A 207 0.47 0.12 12.45
N PHE A 208 1.66 -0.19 12.94
CA PHE A 208 2.20 0.42 14.15
C PHE A 208 3.50 1.19 13.86
N GLU A 209 3.76 2.18 14.69
CA GLU A 209 5.04 2.85 14.80
C GLU A 209 5.62 2.72 16.21
N VAL A 210 6.94 2.64 16.29
CA VAL A 210 7.71 2.62 17.54
C VAL A 210 8.74 3.73 17.45
N GLU A 211 8.74 4.64 18.44
CA GLU A 211 9.66 5.80 18.49
C GLU A 211 9.61 6.67 17.22
N GLY A 212 8.46 6.74 16.55
CA GLY A 212 8.25 7.54 15.34
C GLY A 212 8.71 6.86 14.03
N HIS A 213 9.04 5.57 14.07
CA HIS A 213 9.37 4.76 12.91
C HIS A 213 8.33 3.67 12.67
N GLY A 214 7.88 3.51 11.43
CA GLY A 214 6.96 2.43 11.05
C GLY A 214 7.60 1.06 11.26
N VAL A 215 6.91 0.16 11.96
CA VAL A 215 7.41 -1.20 12.24
C VAL A 215 7.57 -1.97 10.92
N PHE A 216 6.65 -1.78 9.98
CA PHE A 216 6.77 -2.36 8.65
C PHE A 216 7.97 -1.79 7.90
N THR A 217 8.04 -0.46 7.72
CA THR A 217 9.14 0.18 6.97
C THR A 217 10.51 -0.18 7.55
N THR A 218 10.66 -0.11 8.87
CA THR A 218 11.90 -0.44 9.56
C THR A 218 12.38 -1.86 9.23
N ASN A 219 11.49 -2.86 9.32
CA ASN A 219 11.85 -4.25 9.07
C ASN A 219 12.05 -4.52 7.56
N LEU A 220 11.27 -3.87 6.70
CA LEU A 220 11.41 -3.95 5.24
C LEU A 220 12.78 -3.43 4.77
N ILE A 221 13.17 -2.22 5.18
CA ILE A 221 14.47 -1.61 4.85
C ILE A 221 15.62 -2.45 5.41
N LYS A 222 15.50 -2.99 6.64
CA LYS A 222 16.51 -3.91 7.22
C LYS A 222 16.76 -5.13 6.34
N VAL A 223 15.70 -5.75 5.79
CA VAL A 223 15.85 -6.89 4.88
C VAL A 223 16.49 -6.46 3.57
N LEU A 224 15.99 -5.38 2.96
CA LEU A 224 16.49 -4.86 1.68
C LEU A 224 17.98 -4.51 1.74
N ARG A 225 18.44 -3.82 2.79
CA ARG A 225 19.86 -3.50 3.00
C ARG A 225 20.71 -4.76 3.12
N ARG A 226 20.27 -5.75 3.91
CA ARG A 226 21.00 -7.02 4.10
C ARG A 226 21.10 -7.84 2.82
N THR A 227 20.17 -7.66 1.90
CA THR A 227 20.18 -8.34 0.60
C THR A 227 20.71 -7.46 -0.53
N GLN A 228 21.13 -6.22 -0.26
CA GLN A 228 21.53 -5.25 -1.28
C GLN A 228 20.46 -5.07 -2.38
N CYS A 229 19.18 -5.14 -1.98
CA CYS A 229 18.01 -5.16 -2.85
C CYS A 229 17.93 -6.36 -3.84
N GLU A 230 18.85 -7.32 -3.76
CA GLU A 230 18.82 -8.57 -4.53
C GLU A 230 17.97 -9.64 -3.85
N ILE A 231 16.66 -9.40 -3.80
CA ILE A 231 15.69 -10.32 -3.22
C ILE A 231 14.36 -10.24 -3.96
N SER A 232 13.77 -11.40 -4.28
CA SER A 232 12.44 -11.45 -4.86
C SER A 232 11.37 -10.93 -3.91
N TYR A 233 10.31 -10.32 -4.43
CA TYR A 233 9.18 -9.84 -3.62
C TYR A 233 8.59 -10.96 -2.74
N ARG A 234 8.49 -12.18 -3.26
CA ARG A 234 8.06 -13.38 -2.50
C ARG A 234 8.97 -13.66 -1.31
N ASN A 235 10.28 -13.66 -1.51
CA ASN A 235 11.24 -13.90 -0.43
C ASN A 235 11.30 -12.72 0.55
N LEU A 236 11.11 -11.50 0.06
CA LEU A 236 11.04 -10.29 0.85
C LEU A 236 9.86 -10.36 1.82
N GLN A 237 8.67 -10.72 1.33
CA GLN A 237 7.48 -10.92 2.18
C GLN A 237 7.73 -11.97 3.26
N ALA A 238 8.27 -13.14 2.89
CA ALA A 238 8.53 -14.23 3.84
C ALA A 238 9.44 -13.77 4.99
N ARG A 239 10.50 -13.03 4.67
CA ARG A 239 11.44 -12.51 5.67
C ARG A 239 10.83 -11.41 6.53
N VAL A 240 10.16 -10.43 5.90
CA VAL A 240 9.56 -9.31 6.62
C VAL A 240 8.45 -9.79 7.56
N ARG A 241 7.59 -10.71 7.12
CA ARG A 241 6.58 -11.35 8.00
C ARG A 241 7.22 -12.04 9.20
N GLN A 242 8.33 -12.75 9.01
CA GLN A 242 9.04 -13.40 10.12
C GLN A 242 9.57 -12.39 11.14
N PHE A 243 10.07 -11.23 10.70
CA PHE A 243 10.57 -10.20 11.61
C PHE A 243 9.43 -9.48 12.34
N VAL A 244 8.31 -9.18 11.67
CA VAL A 244 7.20 -8.41 12.26
C VAL A 244 6.35 -9.26 13.20
N ARG A 245 6.10 -10.55 12.87
CA ARG A 245 5.25 -11.45 13.68
C ARG A 245 5.68 -11.58 15.15
N ASN A 246 6.96 -11.37 15.42
CA ASN A 246 7.52 -11.46 16.77
C ASN A 246 7.52 -10.12 17.54
N GLN A 247 7.07 -9.02 16.92
CA GLN A 247 7.10 -7.67 17.49
C GLN A 247 5.70 -7.21 17.90
N LEU A 248 4.76 -7.21 16.95
CA LEU A 248 3.39 -6.70 17.14
C LEU A 248 2.40 -7.53 16.31
N ASN A 249 1.12 -7.41 16.63
CA ASN A 249 0.05 -8.06 15.88
C ASN A 249 -0.23 -7.31 14.56
N GLN A 250 0.68 -7.51 13.62
CA GLN A 250 0.70 -6.87 12.30
C GLN A 250 1.30 -7.86 11.30
N THR A 251 0.64 -8.05 10.16
CA THR A 251 1.01 -9.01 9.13
C THR A 251 1.20 -8.27 7.80
N PRO A 252 2.45 -7.94 7.43
CA PRO A 252 2.73 -7.30 6.16
C PRO A 252 2.33 -8.15 4.96
N GLU A 253 1.88 -7.51 3.88
CA GLU A 253 1.53 -8.16 2.62
C GLU A 253 2.33 -7.58 1.46
N ILE A 254 2.75 -8.44 0.54
CA ILE A 254 3.29 -8.05 -0.77
C ILE A 254 2.51 -8.83 -1.82
N TYR A 255 1.78 -8.12 -2.66
CA TYR A 255 0.98 -8.74 -3.71
C TYR A 255 1.27 -8.06 -5.04
N SER A 256 1.03 -8.79 -6.12
CA SER A 256 0.96 -8.21 -7.45
C SER A 256 -0.48 -8.25 -7.95
N THR A 257 -0.75 -7.52 -9.01
CA THR A 257 -2.00 -7.69 -9.76
C THR A 257 -2.22 -9.15 -10.12
N ARG A 258 -3.46 -9.65 -9.95
CA ARG A 258 -3.80 -11.08 -10.04
C ARG A 258 -3.33 -11.77 -11.33
N GLU A 259 -3.40 -11.07 -12.46
CA GLU A 259 -2.99 -11.59 -13.77
C GLU A 259 -1.46 -11.64 -13.97
N HIS A 260 -0.70 -11.09 -13.02
CA HIS A 260 0.76 -10.96 -13.04
C HIS A 260 1.40 -11.50 -11.75
N ALA A 261 0.95 -12.67 -11.28
CA ALA A 261 1.48 -13.31 -10.06
C ALA A 261 2.99 -13.64 -10.16
N GLU A 262 3.51 -13.78 -11.38
CA GLU A 262 4.93 -13.97 -11.68
C GLU A 262 5.80 -12.78 -11.24
N ASP A 263 5.23 -11.58 -11.11
CA ASP A 263 5.97 -10.40 -10.65
C ASP A 263 6.51 -10.58 -9.24
N LEU A 264 5.88 -11.42 -8.42
CA LEU A 264 6.39 -11.75 -7.10
C LEU A 264 7.73 -12.51 -7.12
N LEU A 265 8.13 -13.04 -8.27
CA LEU A 265 9.42 -13.70 -8.47
C LEU A 265 10.53 -12.72 -8.90
N LEU A 266 10.17 -11.53 -9.38
CA LEU A 266 11.12 -10.47 -9.68
C LEU A 266 11.79 -9.99 -8.39
N ASN A 267 13.06 -9.61 -8.50
CA ASN A 267 13.74 -8.89 -7.43
C ASN A 267 13.08 -7.55 -7.17
N PHE A 268 13.30 -7.00 -5.97
CA PHE A 268 12.90 -5.65 -5.62
C PHE A 268 13.35 -4.65 -6.69
N LEU A 269 12.42 -3.82 -7.17
CA LEU A 269 12.59 -2.88 -8.29
C LEU A 269 13.01 -3.52 -9.61
N SER A 270 12.75 -4.83 -9.80
CA SER A 270 13.21 -5.60 -10.96
C SER A 270 14.72 -5.54 -11.18
N LYS A 271 15.49 -5.30 -10.11
CA LYS A 271 16.95 -5.27 -10.16
C LYS A 271 17.47 -6.63 -10.61
N GLU A 272 18.27 -6.67 -11.66
CA GLU A 272 18.94 -7.89 -12.09
C GLU A 272 19.79 -8.41 -10.93
N GLY A 273 19.44 -9.61 -10.45
CA GLY A 273 20.19 -10.26 -9.39
C GLY A 273 21.36 -11.02 -9.97
N VAL A 274 22.39 -11.26 -9.17
CA VAL A 274 23.34 -12.33 -9.46
C VAL A 274 22.54 -13.64 -9.56
N PRO A 275 22.64 -14.43 -10.65
CA PRO A 275 21.96 -15.71 -10.76
C PRO A 275 22.32 -16.59 -9.56
N ARG A 276 21.39 -16.74 -8.61
CA ARG A 276 21.58 -17.66 -7.49
C ARG A 276 21.05 -19.01 -7.95
N PRO A 277 21.85 -20.09 -7.90
CA PRO A 277 21.35 -21.41 -8.24
C PRO A 277 20.16 -21.71 -7.34
N TYR A 278 19.01 -22.03 -7.95
CA TYR A 278 17.86 -22.52 -7.21
C TYR A 278 18.30 -23.77 -6.44
N ARG A 279 18.25 -23.69 -5.12
CA ARG A 279 18.46 -24.84 -4.24
C ARG A 279 17.10 -25.27 -3.73
N ALA A 280 16.63 -26.39 -4.22
CA ALA A 280 15.46 -27.06 -3.70
C ALA A 280 15.91 -28.30 -2.93
N ASN A 281 15.18 -28.62 -1.86
CA ASN A 281 15.33 -29.93 -1.24
C ASN A 281 14.61 -30.93 -2.14
N CYS A 282 15.35 -31.92 -2.61
CA CYS A 282 14.82 -33.02 -3.39
C CYS A 282 14.80 -34.26 -2.49
N SER A 283 13.62 -34.79 -2.22
CA SER A 283 13.46 -36.03 -1.45
C SER A 283 12.81 -37.10 -2.31
N TYR A 284 13.33 -38.32 -2.24
CA TYR A 284 12.74 -39.49 -2.87
C TYR A 284 12.00 -40.31 -1.82
N SER A 285 10.72 -40.59 -2.04
CA SER A 285 9.94 -41.46 -1.14
C SER A 285 10.06 -42.92 -1.55
N GLU A 286 9.80 -43.82 -0.59
CA GLU A 286 9.75 -45.29 -0.83
C GLU A 286 8.62 -45.72 -1.79
N GLU A 287 7.72 -44.80 -2.17
CA GLU A 287 6.69 -45.03 -3.20
C GLU A 287 7.15 -44.67 -4.62
N ASP A 288 8.46 -44.59 -4.85
CA ASP A 288 9.08 -44.19 -6.13
C ASP A 288 8.69 -42.79 -6.64
N LYS A 289 8.47 -41.84 -5.71
CA LYS A 289 8.12 -40.44 -6.06
C LYS A 289 9.21 -39.47 -5.64
N TRP A 290 9.65 -38.64 -6.58
CA TRP A 290 10.45 -37.46 -6.29
C TRP A 290 9.55 -36.31 -5.83
N THR A 291 9.91 -35.69 -4.71
CA THR A 291 9.29 -34.48 -4.19
C THR A 291 10.32 -33.36 -4.19
N ILE A 292 9.99 -32.23 -4.80
CA ILE A 292 10.85 -31.05 -4.82
C ILE A 292 10.16 -29.98 -3.97
N ASP A 293 10.79 -29.60 -2.87
CA ASP A 293 10.28 -28.56 -1.99
C ASP A 293 10.69 -27.19 -2.52
N LEU A 294 9.81 -26.60 -3.33
CA LEU A 294 9.92 -25.23 -3.85
C LEU A 294 8.92 -24.27 -3.18
N GLY A 295 8.38 -24.66 -2.02
CA GLY A 295 7.27 -23.97 -1.38
C GLY A 295 5.94 -24.23 -2.09
N SER A 296 4.86 -24.32 -1.30
CA SER A 296 3.53 -24.64 -1.80
C SER A 296 2.88 -23.43 -2.48
N MET A 297 2.43 -23.60 -3.73
CA MET A 297 1.18 -22.97 -4.17
C MET A 297 0.04 -23.81 -3.60
N HIS A 298 -0.56 -23.36 -2.50
CA HIS A 298 -1.92 -23.77 -2.16
C HIS A 298 -2.79 -22.53 -2.22
N GLY A 299 -3.82 -22.61 -3.06
CA GLY A 299 -4.78 -21.54 -3.34
C GLY A 299 -5.89 -21.42 -2.31
#